data_AF-A0A8H9GS92-F1
#
_entry.id   AF-A0A8H9GS92-F1
#
_cell.length_a   1.000
_cell.length_b   1.000
_cell.length_c   1.000
_cell.angle_alpha   90.00
_cell.angle_beta   90.00
_cell.angle_gamma   90.00
#
_symmetry.space_group_name_H-M   'P 1'
#
loop_
_entity.id
_entity.type
_entity.pdbx_description
1 polymer ?
#
loop_
_entity_poly.entity_id
_entity_poly.type
_entity_poly.pdbx_seq_one_letter_code
_entity_poly.pdbx_strand_id
1 'polypeptide(L)'
;MQAGVPAEHPLGSTKWELALREIDDLVGSVQFGMVLADAGYGVNAKFRRALTDRGLRWSVGTIRTQRVYPAHVHLIPIPKHFRGRPQKYPTPSEEAETIETVLSREQWRRVIWRQGTKGPLMGTFAAKYVRLADGNENARGQHLPRRWCLGDRGAACPRGTKVLPPQFAAGDVI
;
A
#
# COMPACT_ATOMS: atom_id res chain seq x y z
N MET A 1 -8.33 -38.71 3.93
CA MET A 1 -7.48 -37.79 4.70
C MET A 1 -8.21 -36.47 4.81
N GLN A 2 -8.73 -36.14 5.99
CA GLN A 2 -9.44 -34.88 6.22
C GLN A 2 -8.48 -34.00 7.03
N ALA A 3 -8.05 -32.88 6.44
CA ALA A 3 -7.12 -31.98 7.09
C ALA A 3 -7.78 -31.41 8.35
N GLY A 4 -7.14 -31.62 9.51
CA GLY A 4 -7.57 -31.08 10.80
C GLY A 4 -7.32 -29.59 10.87
N VAL A 5 -8.20 -28.81 10.24
CA VAL A 5 -8.24 -27.36 10.41
C VAL A 5 -8.78 -27.09 11.83
N PRO A 6 -8.06 -26.34 12.68
CA PRO A 6 -8.54 -25.99 14.00
C PRO A 6 -9.91 -25.29 13.93
N ALA A 7 -10.83 -25.67 14.82
CA ALA A 7 -12.20 -25.16 14.83
C ALA A 7 -12.26 -23.63 15.04
N GLU A 8 -11.19 -23.03 15.59
CA GLU A 8 -11.06 -21.59 15.67
C GLU A 8 -10.93 -20.90 14.31
N HIS A 9 -10.61 -21.59 13.21
CA HIS A 9 -10.55 -21.00 11.88
C HIS A 9 -11.81 -21.34 11.07
N PRO A 10 -12.71 -20.37 10.80
CA PRO A 10 -13.87 -20.63 9.95
C PRO A 10 -13.40 -21.12 8.59
N LEU A 11 -13.88 -22.31 8.20
CA LEU A 11 -13.70 -22.85 6.85
C LEU A 11 -14.13 -21.77 5.83
N GLY A 12 -13.18 -21.29 5.02
CA GLY A 12 -13.41 -20.24 4.02
C GLY A 12 -12.75 -18.89 4.31
N SER A 13 -12.07 -18.72 5.44
CA SER A 13 -11.30 -17.49 5.71
C SER A 13 -10.10 -17.37 4.77
N THR A 14 -9.98 -16.24 4.08
CA THR A 14 -8.82 -15.95 3.25
C THR A 14 -7.59 -15.65 4.10
N LYS A 15 -6.39 -15.84 3.52
CA LYS A 15 -5.11 -15.62 4.22
C LYS A 15 -5.02 -14.23 4.87
N TRP A 16 -5.54 -13.19 4.21
CA TRP A 16 -5.49 -11.83 4.74
C TRP A 16 -6.52 -11.59 5.85
N GLU A 17 -7.64 -12.31 5.88
CA GLU A 17 -8.61 -12.24 6.99
C GLU A 17 -8.05 -12.91 8.24
N LEU A 18 -7.36 -14.04 8.08
CA LEU A 18 -6.67 -14.70 9.18
C LEU A 18 -5.59 -13.78 9.79
N ALA A 19 -4.79 -13.12 8.95
CA ALA A 19 -3.79 -12.17 9.42
C ALA A 19 -4.42 -10.97 10.17
N LEU A 20 -5.58 -10.49 9.75
CA LEU A 20 -6.28 -9.41 10.48
C LEU A 20 -6.77 -9.89 11.85
N ARG A 21 -7.27 -11.12 11.95
CA ARG A 21 -7.68 -11.69 13.23
C ARG A 21 -6.51 -11.84 14.19
N GLU A 22 -5.37 -12.34 13.71
CA GLU A 22 -4.16 -12.43 14.53
C GLU A 22 -3.74 -11.04 15.05
N ILE A 23 -3.84 -10.00 14.21
CA ILE A 23 -3.59 -8.63 14.63
C ILE A 23 -4.58 -8.21 15.71
N ASP A 24 -5.87 -8.48 15.53
CA ASP A 24 -6.92 -8.14 16.50
C ASP A 24 -6.72 -8.82 17.85
N ASP A 25 -6.29 -10.08 17.87
CA ASP A 25 -5.99 -10.83 19.10
C ASP A 25 -4.78 -10.23 19.86
N LEU A 26 -3.84 -9.61 19.14
CA LEU A 26 -2.69 -8.91 19.72
C LEU A 26 -3.03 -7.48 20.17
N VAL A 27 -4.01 -6.82 19.54
CA VAL A 27 -4.46 -5.47 19.89
C VAL A 27 -5.14 -5.51 21.25
N GLY A 28 -4.38 -5.15 22.29
CA GLY A 28 -4.82 -5.22 23.69
C GLY A 28 -3.86 -6.02 24.58
N SER A 29 -3.09 -6.93 23.97
CA SER A 29 -2.10 -7.75 24.66
C SER A 29 -0.67 -7.20 24.49
N VAL A 30 -0.39 -6.53 23.37
CA VAL A 30 0.95 -6.01 23.04
C VAL A 30 0.86 -4.57 22.52
N GLN A 31 1.82 -3.73 22.92
CA GLN A 31 2.01 -2.41 22.33
C GLN A 31 2.99 -2.49 21.17
N PHE A 32 2.53 -2.20 19.97
CA PHE A 32 3.37 -2.10 18.78
C PHE A 32 3.16 -0.76 18.07
N GLY A 33 4.25 -0.18 17.56
CA GLY A 33 4.23 1.12 16.89
C GLY A 33 3.86 1.07 15.41
N MET A 34 3.98 -0.10 14.75
CA MET A 34 3.71 -0.28 13.33
C MET A 34 3.48 -1.74 12.95
N VAL A 35 2.57 -1.99 12.01
CA VAL A 35 2.38 -3.29 11.34
C VAL A 35 3.18 -3.34 10.04
N LEU A 36 4.02 -4.36 9.88
CA LEU A 36 4.73 -4.64 8.63
C LEU A 36 4.14 -5.90 7.98
N ALA A 37 3.89 -5.84 6.68
CA ALA A 37 3.45 -7.01 5.92
C ALA A 37 4.18 -7.11 4.57
N ASP A 38 4.27 -8.32 4.02
CA ASP A 38 4.84 -8.55 2.70
C ASP A 38 3.86 -8.18 1.56
N ALA A 39 4.35 -8.30 0.31
CA ALA A 39 3.58 -7.94 -0.88
C ALA A 39 2.35 -8.81 -1.11
N GLY A 40 2.32 -10.05 -0.63
CA GLY A 40 1.18 -10.95 -0.72
C GLY A 40 -0.06 -10.43 0.01
N TYR A 41 0.14 -9.64 1.07
CA TYR A 41 -0.95 -8.93 1.76
C TYR A 41 -1.14 -7.52 1.20
N GLY A 42 -0.04 -6.83 0.92
CA GLY A 42 -0.09 -5.42 0.58
C GLY A 42 -0.51 -5.11 -0.85
N VAL A 43 -0.82 -6.09 -1.70
CA VAL A 43 -1.59 -5.89 -2.95
C VAL A 43 -3.09 -5.78 -2.73
N ASN A 44 -3.62 -6.30 -1.63
CA ASN A 44 -5.05 -6.32 -1.34
C ASN A 44 -5.51 -4.99 -0.68
N ALA A 45 -6.44 -4.26 -1.30
CA ALA A 45 -6.88 -2.97 -0.75
C ALA A 45 -7.80 -3.12 0.47
N LYS A 46 -8.66 -4.15 0.54
CA LYS A 46 -9.40 -4.49 1.77
C LYS A 46 -8.48 -4.69 2.96
N PHE A 47 -7.37 -5.40 2.79
CA PHE A 47 -6.39 -5.60 3.87
C PHE A 47 -5.79 -4.26 4.33
N ARG A 48 -5.30 -3.44 3.40
CA ARG A 48 -4.76 -2.10 3.73
C ARG A 48 -5.81 -1.18 4.35
N ARG A 49 -7.06 -1.28 3.91
CA ARG A 49 -8.18 -0.51 4.43
C ARG A 49 -8.51 -0.94 5.85
N ALA A 50 -8.59 -2.24 6.09
CA ALA A 50 -8.84 -2.83 7.39
C ALA A 50 -7.79 -2.44 8.44
N LEU A 51 -6.51 -2.35 8.07
CA LEU A 51 -5.45 -1.82 8.94
C LEU A 51 -5.66 -0.33 9.27
N THR A 52 -6.11 0.45 8.28
CA THR A 52 -6.36 1.89 8.45
C THR A 52 -7.58 2.15 9.33
N ASP A 53 -8.67 1.40 9.13
CA ASP A 53 -9.90 1.52 9.91
C ASP A 53 -9.68 1.14 11.39
N ARG A 54 -8.70 0.28 11.67
CA ARG A 54 -8.23 -0.05 13.04
C ARG A 54 -7.32 1.02 13.66
N GLY A 55 -7.04 2.12 12.95
CA GLY A 55 -6.15 3.18 13.43
C GLY A 55 -4.67 2.78 13.49
N LEU A 56 -4.28 1.66 12.88
CA LEU A 56 -2.92 1.15 12.95
C LEU A 56 -2.01 1.93 11.99
N ARG A 57 -0.78 2.21 12.43
CA ARG A 57 0.31 2.59 11.52
C ARG A 57 0.80 1.33 10.82
N TRP A 58 0.95 1.37 9.50
CA TRP A 58 1.38 0.20 8.74
C TRP A 58 2.30 0.55 7.57
N SER A 59 3.15 -0.39 7.19
CA SER A 59 3.96 -0.34 5.98
C SER A 59 3.94 -1.73 5.34
N VAL A 60 3.24 -1.85 4.22
CA VAL A 60 3.07 -3.14 3.53
C VAL A 60 3.85 -3.14 2.22
N GLY A 61 4.47 -4.27 1.90
CA GLY A 61 5.06 -4.50 0.59
C GLY A 61 4.02 -4.41 -0.51
N THR A 62 4.42 -4.04 -1.71
CA THR A 62 3.57 -4.13 -2.90
C THR A 62 4.39 -4.54 -4.10
N ILE A 63 3.73 -4.89 -5.19
CA ILE A 63 4.38 -5.25 -6.45
C ILE A 63 4.74 -3.98 -7.24
N ARG A 64 5.86 -4.03 -7.97
CA ARG A 64 6.37 -2.90 -8.75
C ARG A 64 5.42 -2.47 -9.88
N THR A 65 4.64 -3.42 -10.38
CA THR A 65 3.61 -3.25 -11.42
C THR A 65 2.28 -2.73 -10.88
N GLN A 66 2.15 -2.54 -9.56
CA GLN A 66 0.97 -1.95 -8.95
C GLN A 66 0.73 -0.58 -9.58
N ARG A 67 -0.50 -0.34 -10.01
CA ARG A 67 -0.88 0.91 -10.65
C ARG A 67 -1.20 1.97 -9.61
N VAL A 68 -0.73 3.17 -9.87
CA VAL A 68 -0.86 4.36 -9.02
C VAL A 68 -1.17 5.57 -9.88
N TYR A 69 -1.93 6.48 -9.32
CA TYR A 69 -2.12 7.82 -9.84
C TYR A 69 -1.20 8.81 -9.10
N PRO A 70 -0.83 9.92 -9.74
CA PRO A 70 -0.19 11.06 -9.08
C PRO A 70 -1.01 11.59 -7.90
N ALA A 71 -0.35 12.15 -6.88
CA ALA A 71 -1.04 12.67 -5.67
C ALA A 71 -2.07 13.79 -5.95
N HIS A 72 -1.92 14.48 -7.07
CA HIS A 72 -2.77 15.58 -7.54
C HIS A 72 -3.91 15.14 -8.46
N VAL A 73 -4.01 13.85 -8.79
CA VAL A 73 -5.16 13.36 -9.58
C VAL A 73 -6.47 13.70 -8.86
N HIS A 74 -7.44 14.15 -9.63
CA HIS A 74 -8.80 14.37 -9.17
C HIS A 74 -9.77 13.57 -10.04
N LEU A 75 -10.96 13.29 -9.50
CA LEU A 75 -12.00 12.59 -10.23
C LEU A 75 -12.87 13.62 -10.97
N ILE A 76 -12.95 13.47 -12.28
CA ILE A 76 -13.87 14.20 -13.15
C ILE A 76 -15.27 13.63 -12.91
N PRO A 77 -16.25 14.44 -12.45
CA PRO A 77 -17.61 13.99 -12.22
C PRO A 77 -18.25 13.43 -13.48
N ILE A 78 -19.16 12.47 -13.30
CA ILE A 78 -19.93 11.91 -14.41
C ILE A 78 -20.83 13.03 -14.97
N PRO A 79 -20.79 13.30 -16.29
CA PRO A 79 -21.63 14.33 -16.89
C PRO A 79 -23.12 14.09 -16.61
N LYS A 80 -23.86 15.15 -16.25
CA LYS A 80 -25.31 15.08 -16.00
C LYS A 80 -26.13 14.70 -17.23
N HIS A 81 -25.61 15.03 -18.42
CA HIS A 81 -26.22 14.69 -19.70
C HIS A 81 -25.24 13.82 -20.49
N PHE A 82 -25.70 12.63 -20.86
CA PHE A 82 -24.90 11.65 -21.60
C PHE A 82 -25.73 11.05 -22.72
N ARG A 83 -25.15 10.91 -23.92
CA ARG A 83 -25.74 10.11 -25.01
C ARG A 83 -25.06 8.75 -25.03
N GLY A 84 -25.85 7.68 -24.85
CA GLY A 84 -25.37 6.30 -24.80
C GLY A 84 -25.43 5.69 -23.39
N ARG A 85 -24.69 4.61 -23.14
CA ARG A 85 -24.64 3.95 -21.82
C ARG A 85 -24.02 4.88 -20.78
N PRO A 86 -24.76 5.32 -19.75
CA PRO A 86 -24.22 6.19 -18.72
C PRO A 86 -22.97 5.59 -18.08
N GLN A 87 -21.93 6.41 -17.96
CA GLN A 87 -20.72 6.01 -17.26
C GLN A 87 -21.06 5.75 -15.79
N LYS A 88 -20.66 4.59 -15.27
CA LYS A 88 -21.01 4.18 -13.89
C LYS A 88 -20.10 4.78 -12.82
N TYR A 89 -18.86 5.14 -13.19
CA TYR A 89 -17.82 5.56 -12.26
C TYR A 89 -17.12 6.83 -12.75
N PRO A 90 -16.71 7.76 -11.86
CA PRO A 90 -15.95 8.95 -12.24
C PRO A 90 -14.64 8.63 -12.98
N THR A 91 -14.22 9.51 -13.90
CA THR A 91 -12.95 9.35 -14.63
C THR A 91 -11.82 10.07 -13.88
N PRO A 92 -10.69 9.42 -13.61
CA PRO A 92 -9.49 10.14 -13.14
C PRO A 92 -9.01 11.17 -14.17
N SER A 93 -8.51 12.32 -13.71
CA SER A 93 -7.95 13.37 -14.59
C SER A 93 -6.68 12.95 -15.33
N GLU A 94 -6.02 11.90 -14.85
CA GLU A 94 -4.76 11.37 -15.38
C GLU A 94 -4.78 9.85 -15.41
N GLU A 95 -4.00 9.28 -16.32
CA GLU A 95 -3.83 7.84 -16.44
C GLU A 95 -3.02 7.26 -15.27
N ALA A 96 -3.34 6.01 -14.89
CA ALA A 96 -2.57 5.32 -13.86
C ALA A 96 -1.23 4.83 -14.42
N GLU A 97 -0.14 5.01 -13.70
CA GLU A 97 1.19 4.51 -14.05
C GLU A 97 1.64 3.41 -13.10
N THR A 98 2.66 2.64 -13.46
CA THR A 98 3.24 1.67 -12.51
C THR A 98 4.07 2.40 -11.46
N ILE A 99 4.15 1.83 -10.26
CA ILE A 99 5.02 2.37 -9.21
C ILE A 99 6.48 2.47 -9.68
N GLU A 100 6.97 1.49 -10.42
CA GLU A 100 8.32 1.53 -11.00
C GLU A 100 8.54 2.77 -11.87
N THR A 101 7.61 3.05 -12.77
CA THR A 101 7.67 4.23 -13.65
C THR A 101 7.61 5.54 -12.85
N VAL A 102 6.82 5.58 -11.79
CA VAL A 102 6.71 6.76 -10.94
C VAL A 102 8.00 7.00 -10.16
N LEU A 103 8.57 5.96 -9.54
CA LEU A 103 9.79 6.06 -8.73
C LEU A 103 11.06 6.24 -9.56
N SER A 104 11.08 5.85 -10.84
CA SER A 104 12.23 6.08 -11.71
C SER A 104 12.50 7.57 -11.97
N ARG A 105 11.46 8.40 -11.83
CA ARG A 105 11.53 9.87 -12.00
C ARG A 105 11.86 10.62 -10.70
N GLU A 106 11.88 9.93 -9.57
CA GLU A 106 12.12 10.55 -8.27
C GLU A 106 13.61 10.63 -7.93
N GLN A 107 13.96 11.55 -7.03
CA GLN A 107 15.31 11.64 -6.50
C GLN A 107 15.55 10.52 -5.49
N TRP A 108 16.61 9.74 -5.72
CA TRP A 108 17.02 8.66 -4.84
C TRP A 108 18.04 9.15 -3.82
N ARG A 109 17.78 8.88 -2.55
CA ARG A 109 18.60 9.30 -1.42
C ARG A 109 19.23 8.07 -0.78
N ARG A 110 20.54 8.14 -0.54
CA ARG A 110 21.26 7.13 0.23
C ARG A 110 21.08 7.44 1.72
N VAL A 111 20.58 6.48 2.47
CA VAL A 111 20.35 6.57 3.92
C VAL A 111 21.25 5.55 4.61
N ILE A 112 21.87 5.97 5.71
CA ILE A 112 22.69 5.15 6.59
C ILE A 112 22.10 5.29 7.99
N TRP A 113 21.70 4.19 8.62
CA TRP A 113 20.96 4.26 9.89
C TRP A 113 21.69 3.63 11.08
N ARG A 114 22.40 2.51 10.89
CA ARG A 114 23.22 1.92 11.97
C ARG A 114 24.55 1.42 11.47
N GLN A 115 25.57 1.51 12.32
CA GLN A 115 26.80 0.76 12.12
C GLN A 115 26.55 -0.71 12.46
N GLY A 116 26.70 -1.58 11.47
CA GLY A 116 26.63 -3.02 11.65
C GLY A 116 28.02 -3.63 11.83
N THR A 117 28.06 -4.87 12.30
CA THR A 117 29.31 -5.64 12.43
C THR A 117 30.00 -5.93 11.09
N LYS A 118 29.29 -5.78 9.96
CA LYS A 118 29.80 -5.93 8.59
C LYS A 118 29.88 -4.60 7.83
N GLY A 119 29.91 -3.48 8.55
CA GLY A 119 29.88 -2.13 8.00
C GLY A 119 28.50 -1.44 8.17
N PRO A 120 28.39 -0.17 7.73
CA PRO A 120 27.18 0.60 7.89
C PRO A 120 26.01 -0.03 7.14
N LEU A 121 24.89 -0.25 7.84
CA LEU A 121 23.64 -0.58 7.18
C LEU A 121 23.14 0.66 6.45
N MET A 122 23.03 0.49 5.15
CA MET A 122 22.70 1.53 4.21
C MET A 122 21.76 1.01 3.13
N GLY A 123 20.97 1.91 2.57
CA GLY A 123 20.02 1.65 1.49
C GLY A 123 19.82 2.90 0.67
N THR A 124 19.35 2.73 -0.57
CA THR A 124 19.04 3.85 -1.46
C THR A 124 17.54 3.86 -1.68
N PHE A 125 16.88 4.93 -1.24
CA PHE A 125 15.43 5.01 -1.20
C PHE A 125 14.90 6.18 -2.01
N ALA A 126 13.70 6.02 -2.55
CA ALA A 126 12.91 7.11 -3.12
C ALA A 126 11.48 7.01 -2.59
N ALA A 127 10.88 8.14 -2.25
CA ALA A 127 9.52 8.21 -1.75
C ALA A 127 8.70 9.23 -2.54
N LYS A 128 7.47 8.86 -2.89
CA LYS A 128 6.51 9.77 -3.54
C LYS A 128 5.13 9.60 -2.94
N TYR A 129 4.41 10.72 -2.79
CA TYR A 129 2.97 10.64 -2.57
C TYR A 129 2.26 10.17 -3.84
N VAL A 130 1.44 9.14 -3.70
CA VAL A 130 0.65 8.54 -4.77
C VAL A 130 -0.76 8.22 -4.29
N ARG A 131 -1.63 7.86 -5.22
CA ARG A 131 -2.98 7.37 -4.98
C ARG A 131 -3.11 5.99 -5.62
N LEU A 132 -3.37 4.93 -4.86
CA LEU A 132 -3.42 3.57 -5.42
C LEU A 132 -4.61 3.40 -6.37
N ALA A 133 -4.38 2.78 -7.52
CA ALA A 133 -5.41 2.48 -8.51
C ALA A 133 -6.05 1.11 -8.25
N ASP A 134 -6.69 0.95 -7.09
CA ASP A 134 -7.32 -0.32 -6.63
C ASP A 134 -8.65 -0.66 -7.33
N GLY A 135 -8.92 -0.07 -8.50
CA GLY A 135 -10.06 -0.43 -9.35
C GLY A 135 -11.42 -0.29 -8.67
N ASN A 136 -12.18 -1.41 -8.59
CA ASN A 136 -13.56 -1.42 -8.10
C ASN A 136 -13.70 -0.97 -6.64
N GLU A 137 -12.67 -1.13 -5.82
CA GLU A 137 -12.65 -0.69 -4.42
C GLU A 137 -12.65 0.84 -4.32
N ASN A 138 -12.18 1.53 -5.37
CA ASN A 138 -12.19 2.98 -5.51
C ASN A 138 -13.37 3.50 -6.34
N ALA A 139 -14.22 2.62 -6.86
CA ALA A 139 -15.26 2.97 -7.83
C ALA A 139 -16.44 3.77 -7.23
N ARG A 140 -16.51 3.90 -5.91
CA ARG A 140 -17.53 4.73 -5.23
C ARG A 140 -17.27 6.24 -5.30
N GLY A 141 -16.25 6.67 -6.04
CA GLY A 141 -15.94 8.10 -6.25
C GLY A 141 -15.42 8.82 -5.00
N GLN A 142 -15.20 8.09 -3.91
CA GLN A 142 -14.71 8.64 -2.66
C GLN A 142 -13.19 8.60 -2.68
N HIS A 143 -12.60 9.78 -2.89
CA HIS A 143 -11.21 10.15 -2.63
C HIS A 143 -10.23 8.98 -2.52
N LEU A 144 -9.43 8.75 -3.57
CA LEU A 144 -8.27 7.86 -3.48
C LEU A 144 -7.41 8.32 -2.29
N PRO A 145 -7.29 7.60 -1.18
CA PRO A 145 -6.51 8.08 -0.06
C PRO A 145 -5.07 8.26 -0.54
N ARG A 146 -4.50 9.45 -0.31
CA ARG A 146 -3.08 9.68 -0.58
C ARG A 146 -2.29 8.73 0.29
N ARG A 147 -1.27 8.11 -0.27
CA ARG A 147 -0.39 7.17 0.40
C ARG A 147 1.04 7.45 -0.04
N TRP A 148 1.99 7.18 0.83
CA TRP A 148 3.39 7.15 0.46
C TRP A 148 3.69 5.87 -0.30
N CYS A 149 4.45 6.00 -1.37
CA CYS A 149 5.09 4.89 -2.05
C CYS A 149 6.60 5.02 -1.86
N LEU A 150 7.21 4.03 -1.22
CA LEU A 150 8.63 3.94 -0.93
C LEU A 150 9.26 2.83 -1.78
N GLY A 151 10.29 3.16 -2.55
CA GLY A 151 11.13 2.20 -3.25
C GLY A 151 12.49 2.03 -2.57
N ASP A 152 12.98 0.79 -2.53
CA ASP A 152 14.37 0.45 -2.16
C ASP A 152 15.09 -0.06 -3.41
N ARG A 153 16.27 0.51 -3.69
CA ARG A 153 17.26 -0.06 -4.62
C ARG A 153 18.46 -0.61 -3.86
N GLY A 154 18.71 -1.91 -4.10
CA GLY A 154 20.01 -2.51 -3.83
C GLY A 154 21.03 -2.10 -4.90
N ALA A 155 22.30 -2.39 -4.64
CA ALA A 155 23.43 -2.02 -5.51
C ALA A 155 23.33 -2.50 -6.97
N ALA A 156 22.44 -3.45 -7.29
CA ALA A 156 22.25 -3.98 -8.64
C ALA A 156 20.79 -4.05 -9.14
N CYS A 157 19.78 -3.97 -8.26
CA CYS A 157 18.36 -4.12 -8.65
C CYS A 157 17.41 -3.54 -7.57
N PRO A 158 16.22 -3.02 -7.95
CA PRO A 158 15.17 -2.66 -6.99
C PRO A 158 14.78 -3.85 -6.12
N ARG A 159 14.96 -3.73 -4.80
CA ARG A 159 14.71 -4.84 -3.84
C ARG A 159 13.24 -4.95 -3.45
N GLY A 160 12.53 -3.84 -3.41
CA GLY A 160 11.14 -3.86 -2.97
C GLY A 160 10.47 -2.50 -3.01
N THR A 161 9.14 -2.55 -3.01
CA THR A 161 8.28 -1.39 -2.92
C THR A 161 7.38 -1.55 -1.71
N LYS A 162 7.18 -0.47 -0.96
CA LYS A 162 6.25 -0.41 0.17
C LYS A 162 5.28 0.73 0.00
N VAL A 163 4.06 0.53 0.49
CA VAL A 163 3.07 1.59 0.62
C VAL A 163 2.86 1.88 2.10
N LEU A 164 2.76 3.15 2.45
CA LEU A 164 2.48 3.63 3.80
C LEU A 164 1.31 4.61 3.76
N PRO A 165 0.48 4.69 4.82
CA PRO A 165 -0.61 5.65 4.90
C PRO A 165 -0.08 7.10 5.03
N PRO A 166 -0.93 8.12 4.82
CA PRO A 166 -0.47 9.51 4.71
C PRO A 166 -0.04 10.15 6.03
N GLN A 167 -0.29 9.51 7.17
CA GLN A 167 0.09 10.05 8.48
C GLN A 167 1.62 10.10 8.75
N PHE A 168 2.43 9.49 7.88
CA PHE A 168 3.89 9.57 7.98
C PHE A 168 4.39 10.89 7.39
N ALA A 169 5.27 11.62 8.10
CA ALA A 169 5.94 12.77 7.51
C ALA A 169 7.01 12.29 6.50
N ALA A 170 7.41 13.15 5.55
CA ALA A 170 8.44 12.79 4.57
C ALA A 170 9.78 12.38 5.23
N GLY A 171 10.10 12.97 6.38
CA GLY A 171 11.28 12.61 7.19
C GLY A 171 11.13 11.30 7.98
N ASP A 172 9.91 10.76 8.10
CA ASP A 172 9.67 9.46 8.73
C ASP A 172 9.70 8.31 7.70
N VAL A 173 9.73 8.64 6.40
CA VAL A 173 9.63 7.68 5.29
C VAL A 173 11.00 7.33 4.69
N ILE A 174 11.98 8.25 4.78
CA ILE A 174 13.35 8.09 4.27
C ILE A 174 14.36 8.36 5.38
#